data_AF-A0A6P5AI24-F1
#
_entry.id   AF-A0A6P5AI24-F1
#
_cell.length_a   1.000
_cell.length_b   1.000
_cell.length_c   1.000
_cell.angle_alpha   90.00
_cell.angle_beta   90.00
_cell.angle_gamma   90.00
#
_symmetry.space_group_name_H-M   'P 1'
#
loop_
_entity.id
_entity.type
_entity.pdbx_description
1 polymer ?
#
loop_
_entity_poly.entity_id
_entity_poly.type
_entity_poly.pdbx_seq_one_letter_code
_entity_poly.pdbx_strand_id
1 'polypeptide(L)'
;MRLLVLVSVCLLVSVWADDTPVDLTLQPGEKGKDIVDACIGRINLAQIFQDDAGMLRRIAWVESQFGEAEGVTTCIWGVTPTMYETVSPSQATKDAILEGLGIDWDQVDVSDLNKPLYCALAARILFAACQTDLPLSLDLQADLWATCYNTQGNMQTYIDAVNELEQESECKIPGMDMVFVLDGSGSVGADNFETVKDFVSSVVDAFEIGQSRTRIGVVQYSNEIQNEFNLTEYGNKPDVQSAIGNITYLQGSTYTGAALRYMTDVSFSLEAGARPAYQAIPKVGIVVTDGEATDNVRGPADRAHEAGINVFAIGIGGYDRRELNQIATDPDATHVFAVDNFAATDYIKDALEGRTCKEPAPVPVGENVQGDLPQGTLQFLSFKVKIRHGMTFKLKMRVGSVNFYLSIRIRNPNRALYDFRLRTRPNKMRLDIFIPPSRLREMLGRERRQAVVDDDEEVELYASLEGVDGTNQFDLETDEGDTADPAYLDNGSPRAAAGVLTLVMLLLTAIMQ
;
A
#
# COMPACT_ATOMS: atom_id res chain seq x y z
N MET A 1 -56.57 22.23 -58.58
CA MET A 1 -55.49 23.12 -59.06
C MET A 1 -54.19 22.63 -58.43
N ARG A 2 -53.36 21.92 -59.23
CA ARG A 2 -51.97 21.43 -58.99
C ARG A 2 -51.77 20.39 -57.87
N LEU A 3 -50.95 19.34 -57.96
CA LEU A 3 -50.30 18.51 -59.00
C LEU A 3 -49.64 17.38 -58.15
N LEU A 4 -50.01 16.08 -58.22
CA LEU A 4 -49.24 14.97 -58.84
C LEU A 4 -47.69 15.14 -58.76
N VAL A 5 -46.91 14.21 -58.18
CA VAL A 5 -46.24 13.06 -58.87
C VAL A 5 -45.26 12.39 -57.86
N LEU A 6 -45.46 11.13 -57.45
CA LEU A 6 -44.78 9.85 -57.85
C LEU A 6 -43.40 9.53 -57.21
N VAL A 7 -43.35 8.30 -56.64
CA VAL A 7 -42.31 7.23 -56.84
C VAL A 7 -40.97 7.42 -56.12
N SER A 8 -40.26 6.41 -55.61
CA SER A 8 -40.43 4.99 -55.25
C SER A 8 -39.00 4.51 -54.87
N VAL A 9 -38.88 3.32 -54.29
CA VAL A 9 -37.68 2.43 -54.34
C VAL A 9 -36.54 2.66 -53.32
N CYS A 10 -36.56 1.76 -52.32
CA CYS A 10 -35.48 0.88 -51.85
C CYS A 10 -34.39 1.31 -50.84
N LEU A 11 -34.17 0.33 -49.94
CA LEU A 11 -32.89 -0.14 -49.39
C LEU A 11 -32.22 0.75 -48.34
N LEU A 12 -32.46 0.42 -47.07
CA LEU A 12 -31.48 -0.20 -46.16
C LEU A 12 -32.07 -0.15 -44.76
N VAL A 13 -32.73 -1.24 -44.35
CA VAL A 13 -32.68 -1.61 -42.93
C VAL A 13 -31.25 -2.09 -42.72
N SER A 14 -30.35 -1.17 -42.37
CA SER A 14 -29.08 -1.54 -41.79
C SER A 14 -29.40 -2.21 -40.47
N VAL A 15 -29.14 -3.51 -40.43
CA VAL A 15 -29.01 -4.32 -39.22
C VAL A 15 -28.15 -3.53 -38.25
N TRP A 16 -28.76 -3.02 -37.18
CA TRP A 16 -27.98 -2.63 -36.01
C TRP A 16 -27.57 -3.96 -35.37
N ALA A 17 -26.27 -4.15 -35.25
CA ALA A 17 -25.66 -5.32 -34.67
C ALA A 17 -26.24 -5.63 -33.28
N ASP A 18 -26.32 -6.91 -32.96
CA ASP A 18 -26.67 -7.44 -31.64
C ASP A 18 -25.73 -6.86 -30.57
N ASP A 19 -26.17 -5.86 -29.80
CA ASP A 19 -25.49 -5.40 -28.58
C ASP A 19 -25.81 -6.36 -27.41
N THR A 20 -25.58 -7.67 -27.60
CA THR A 20 -25.52 -8.59 -26.48
C THR A 20 -24.17 -8.42 -25.79
N PRO A 21 -24.13 -8.12 -24.47
CA PRO A 21 -22.87 -8.03 -23.74
C PRO A 21 -22.06 -9.32 -23.88
N VAL A 22 -20.82 -9.20 -24.37
CA VAL A 22 -19.89 -10.33 -24.53
C VAL A 22 -18.93 -10.37 -23.34
N ASP A 23 -18.79 -11.52 -22.72
CA ASP A 23 -17.79 -11.75 -21.67
C ASP A 23 -16.41 -12.00 -22.30
N LEU A 24 -15.56 -10.96 -22.26
CA LEU A 24 -14.21 -10.98 -22.82
C LEU A 24 -13.26 -11.96 -22.10
N THR A 25 -13.55 -12.33 -20.86
CA THR A 25 -12.72 -13.34 -20.15
C THR A 25 -12.85 -14.74 -20.74
N LEU A 26 -13.91 -14.96 -21.54
CA LEU A 26 -14.20 -16.21 -22.24
C LEU A 26 -13.92 -16.11 -23.75
N GLN A 27 -13.48 -14.95 -24.25
CA GLN A 27 -13.17 -14.77 -25.67
C GLN A 27 -11.70 -15.14 -25.96
N PRO A 28 -11.44 -16.00 -26.95
CA PRO A 28 -10.09 -16.36 -27.37
C PRO A 28 -9.24 -15.15 -27.76
N GLY A 29 -8.01 -15.08 -27.25
CA GLY A 29 -7.01 -14.08 -27.67
C GLY A 29 -7.19 -12.68 -27.06
N GLU A 30 -8.22 -12.48 -26.23
CA GLU A 30 -8.33 -11.27 -25.42
C GLU A 30 -7.16 -11.16 -24.45
N LYS A 31 -6.70 -9.92 -24.23
CA LYS A 31 -5.48 -9.63 -23.47
C LYS A 31 -5.55 -8.27 -22.80
N GLY A 32 -4.51 -7.95 -22.06
CA GLY A 32 -4.36 -6.69 -21.36
C GLY A 32 -4.76 -6.81 -19.90
N LYS A 33 -4.31 -5.82 -19.14
CA LYS A 33 -4.43 -5.81 -17.68
C LYS A 33 -5.88 -5.94 -17.18
N ASP A 34 -6.83 -5.28 -17.82
CA ASP A 34 -8.23 -5.28 -17.39
C ASP A 34 -8.88 -6.68 -17.56
N ILE A 35 -8.46 -7.44 -18.58
CA ILE A 35 -8.89 -8.82 -18.80
C ILE A 35 -8.31 -9.74 -17.72
N VAL A 36 -7.02 -9.56 -17.40
CA VAL A 36 -6.36 -10.30 -16.31
C VAL A 36 -7.06 -10.07 -14.98
N ASP A 37 -7.36 -8.81 -14.66
CA ASP A 37 -8.05 -8.43 -13.44
C ASP A 37 -9.47 -9.01 -13.35
N ALA A 38 -10.20 -9.02 -14.46
CA ALA A 38 -11.53 -9.62 -14.53
C ALA A 38 -11.46 -11.14 -14.28
N CYS A 39 -10.47 -11.85 -14.83
CA CYS A 39 -10.28 -13.28 -14.60
C CYS A 39 -9.97 -13.59 -13.13
N ILE A 40 -9.01 -12.87 -12.54
CA ILE A 40 -8.65 -13.00 -11.12
C ILE A 40 -9.87 -12.72 -10.24
N GLY A 41 -10.60 -11.64 -10.52
CA GLY A 41 -11.80 -11.26 -9.78
C GLY A 41 -12.87 -12.37 -9.79
N ARG A 42 -13.10 -13.01 -10.95
CA ARG A 42 -14.03 -14.15 -11.05
C ARG A 42 -13.58 -15.36 -10.23
N ILE A 43 -12.30 -15.74 -10.34
CA ILE A 43 -11.75 -16.87 -9.58
C ILE A 43 -11.87 -16.63 -8.07
N ASN A 44 -11.54 -15.42 -7.61
CA ASN A 44 -11.63 -15.04 -6.20
C ASN A 44 -13.07 -15.02 -5.69
N LEU A 45 -14.02 -14.47 -6.47
CA LEU A 45 -15.44 -14.46 -6.12
C LEU A 45 -16.02 -15.88 -6.01
N ALA A 46 -15.54 -16.81 -6.84
CA ALA A 46 -15.93 -18.22 -6.79
C ALA A 46 -15.36 -18.96 -5.56
N GLN A 47 -14.39 -18.37 -4.85
CA GLN A 47 -13.77 -18.93 -3.62
C GLN A 47 -13.24 -20.37 -3.76
N ILE A 48 -12.77 -20.72 -4.97
CA ILE A 48 -12.28 -22.06 -5.34
C ILE A 48 -10.92 -22.33 -4.69
N PHE A 49 -10.05 -21.30 -4.67
CA PHE A 49 -8.70 -21.37 -4.12
C PHE A 49 -8.53 -20.39 -2.96
N GLN A 50 -7.44 -20.54 -2.20
CA GLN A 50 -6.98 -19.46 -1.33
C GLN A 50 -6.64 -18.22 -2.18
N ASP A 51 -6.83 -17.04 -1.59
CA ASP A 51 -6.68 -15.79 -2.31
C ASP A 51 -5.22 -15.50 -2.63
N ASP A 52 -4.95 -15.44 -3.93
CA ASP A 52 -3.64 -15.25 -4.49
C ASP A 52 -3.62 -14.27 -5.66
N ALA A 53 -4.56 -13.33 -5.66
CA ALA A 53 -4.69 -12.32 -6.71
C ALA A 53 -3.35 -11.65 -7.06
N GLY A 54 -2.52 -11.37 -6.04
CA GLY A 54 -1.20 -10.80 -6.23
C GLY A 54 -0.26 -11.69 -7.02
N MET A 55 -0.20 -12.99 -6.68
CA MET A 55 0.64 -13.97 -7.37
C MET A 55 0.20 -14.13 -8.83
N LEU A 56 -1.10 -14.34 -9.08
CA LEU A 56 -1.62 -14.44 -10.44
C LEU A 56 -1.33 -13.20 -11.28
N ARG A 57 -1.46 -12.00 -10.70
CA ARG A 57 -1.16 -10.77 -11.43
C ARG A 57 0.32 -10.67 -11.76
N ARG A 58 1.21 -10.98 -10.81
CA ARG A 58 2.66 -11.01 -11.03
C ARG A 58 3.04 -12.00 -12.13
N ILE A 59 2.50 -13.22 -12.11
CA ILE A 59 2.78 -14.22 -13.15
C ILE A 59 2.29 -13.75 -14.52
N ALA A 60 1.06 -13.22 -14.62
CA ALA A 60 0.56 -12.71 -15.90
C ALA A 60 1.49 -11.63 -16.50
N TRP A 61 2.14 -10.83 -15.65
CA TRP A 61 3.17 -9.89 -16.09
C TRP A 61 4.49 -10.56 -16.47
N VAL A 62 5.04 -11.39 -15.58
CA VAL A 62 6.32 -12.09 -15.79
C VAL A 62 6.30 -12.93 -17.06
N GLU A 63 5.18 -13.59 -17.35
CA GLU A 63 5.05 -14.51 -18.47
C GLU A 63 4.87 -13.79 -19.80
N SER A 64 4.01 -12.76 -19.83
CA SER A 64 3.53 -12.19 -21.10
C SER A 64 3.21 -10.71 -21.08
N GLN A 65 3.55 -9.98 -20.01
CA GLN A 65 3.15 -8.58 -19.82
C GLN A 65 1.64 -8.39 -20.00
N PHE A 66 0.85 -9.22 -19.30
CA PHE A 66 -0.62 -9.30 -19.43
C PHE A 66 -1.11 -9.69 -20.84
N GLY A 67 -0.30 -10.44 -21.59
CA GLY A 67 -0.58 -10.89 -22.95
C GLY A 67 -0.14 -9.90 -24.04
N GLU A 68 0.52 -8.80 -23.68
CA GLU A 68 0.90 -7.75 -24.62
C GLU A 68 2.30 -7.93 -25.22
N ALA A 69 3.17 -8.75 -24.60
CA ALA A 69 4.53 -9.01 -25.09
C ALA A 69 4.54 -9.68 -26.48
N GLU A 70 5.41 -9.20 -27.39
CA GLU A 70 5.54 -9.74 -28.74
C GLU A 70 6.08 -11.17 -28.76
N GLY A 71 5.46 -12.06 -29.55
CA GLY A 71 5.91 -13.44 -29.73
C GLY A 71 5.56 -14.39 -28.58
N VAL A 72 4.83 -13.92 -27.57
CA VAL A 72 4.44 -14.71 -26.39
C VAL A 72 3.06 -15.39 -26.58
N THR A 73 2.95 -16.57 -25.98
CA THR A 73 1.95 -17.63 -26.07
C THR A 73 0.47 -17.21 -26.11
N THR A 74 -0.39 -18.09 -26.67
CA THR A 74 -1.86 -17.96 -26.67
C THR A 74 -2.48 -17.82 -25.27
N CYS A 75 -1.79 -18.24 -24.22
CA CYS A 75 -2.21 -18.16 -22.83
C CYS A 75 -1.42 -17.05 -22.10
N ILE A 76 -2.13 -16.09 -21.50
CA ILE A 76 -1.56 -14.94 -20.76
C ILE A 76 -0.66 -15.37 -19.60
N TRP A 77 -1.02 -16.42 -18.88
CA TRP A 77 -0.23 -16.95 -17.78
C TRP A 77 0.88 -17.91 -18.25
N GLY A 78 1.14 -18.07 -19.55
CA GLY A 78 2.25 -18.90 -20.02
C GLY A 78 2.09 -20.41 -19.81
N VAL A 79 0.89 -20.91 -19.49
CA VAL A 79 0.63 -22.36 -19.42
C VAL A 79 0.85 -22.98 -20.81
N THR A 80 1.90 -23.79 -20.94
CA THR A 80 2.21 -24.50 -22.18
C THR A 80 1.36 -25.77 -22.34
N PRO A 81 1.20 -26.32 -23.55
CA PRO A 81 0.55 -27.61 -23.75
C PRO A 81 1.10 -28.74 -22.86
N THR A 82 2.42 -28.80 -22.71
CA THR A 82 3.10 -29.78 -21.85
C THR A 82 2.82 -29.58 -20.37
N MET A 83 2.62 -28.34 -19.92
CA MET A 83 2.20 -28.04 -18.55
C MET A 83 0.73 -28.41 -18.34
N TYR A 84 -0.13 -28.16 -19.33
CA TYR A 84 -1.54 -28.53 -19.24
C TYR A 84 -1.75 -30.03 -19.02
N GLU A 85 -0.92 -30.88 -19.62
CA GLU A 85 -0.97 -32.33 -19.41
C GLU A 85 -0.74 -32.77 -17.95
N THR A 86 -0.11 -31.93 -17.12
CA THR A 86 0.09 -32.20 -15.70
C THR A 86 -1.00 -31.60 -14.80
N VAL A 87 -1.90 -30.78 -15.35
CA VAL A 87 -3.01 -30.15 -14.63
C VAL A 87 -4.02 -31.21 -14.22
N SER A 88 -4.10 -31.52 -12.93
CA SER A 88 -4.99 -32.55 -12.39
C SER A 88 -5.75 -32.05 -11.16
N PRO A 89 -6.83 -31.27 -11.32
CA PRO A 89 -7.61 -30.78 -10.19
C PRO A 89 -8.35 -31.92 -9.49
N SER A 90 -8.45 -31.83 -8.16
CA SER A 90 -9.27 -32.74 -7.36
C SER A 90 -10.75 -32.66 -7.74
N GLN A 91 -11.54 -33.71 -7.47
CA GLN A 91 -12.98 -33.66 -7.75
C GLN A 91 -13.67 -32.47 -7.05
N ALA A 92 -13.30 -32.19 -5.80
CA ALA A 92 -13.83 -31.03 -5.06
C ALA A 92 -13.51 -29.71 -5.77
N THR A 93 -12.31 -29.58 -6.36
CA THR A 93 -11.93 -28.40 -7.15
C THR A 93 -12.75 -28.31 -8.43
N LYS A 94 -12.98 -29.42 -9.14
CA LYS A 94 -13.81 -29.45 -10.34
C LYS A 94 -15.26 -29.04 -10.04
N ASP A 95 -15.83 -29.59 -8.97
CA ASP A 95 -17.18 -29.27 -8.52
C ASP A 95 -17.30 -27.77 -8.19
N ALA A 96 -16.31 -27.21 -7.50
CA ALA A 96 -16.26 -25.77 -7.18
C ALA A 96 -16.09 -24.88 -8.42
N ILE A 97 -15.30 -25.30 -9.42
CA ILE A 97 -15.18 -24.59 -10.70
C ILE A 97 -16.52 -24.60 -11.45
N LEU A 98 -17.19 -25.75 -11.48
CA LEU A 98 -18.49 -25.88 -12.13
C LEU A 98 -19.55 -25.02 -11.44
N GLU A 99 -19.63 -25.07 -10.11
CA GLU A 99 -20.59 -24.30 -9.31
C GLU A 99 -20.32 -22.78 -9.39
N GLY A 100 -19.06 -22.38 -9.22
CA GLY A 100 -18.69 -20.97 -9.10
C GLY A 100 -18.51 -20.25 -10.44
N LEU A 101 -18.12 -20.96 -11.50
CA LEU A 101 -17.78 -20.36 -12.80
C LEU A 101 -18.58 -20.94 -13.98
N GLY A 102 -19.33 -22.02 -13.78
CA GLY A 102 -20.09 -22.68 -14.84
C GLY A 102 -19.21 -23.41 -15.86
N ILE A 103 -17.98 -23.76 -15.49
CA ILE A 103 -17.00 -24.43 -16.36
C ILE A 103 -16.91 -25.89 -15.96
N ASP A 104 -17.29 -26.80 -16.86
CA ASP A 104 -17.06 -28.23 -16.68
C ASP A 104 -15.61 -28.55 -17.07
N TRP A 105 -14.74 -28.67 -16.07
CA TRP A 105 -13.31 -28.88 -16.29
C TRP A 105 -13.00 -30.18 -17.05
N ASP A 106 -13.87 -31.20 -16.97
CA ASP A 106 -13.66 -32.46 -17.69
C ASP A 106 -13.87 -32.33 -19.21
N GLN A 107 -14.44 -31.21 -19.67
CA GLN A 107 -14.61 -30.90 -21.10
C GLN A 107 -13.56 -29.90 -21.63
N VAL A 108 -12.67 -29.41 -20.77
CA VAL A 108 -11.66 -28.41 -21.16
C VAL A 108 -10.48 -29.09 -21.86
N ASP A 109 -10.08 -28.54 -23.00
CA ASP A 109 -8.88 -28.97 -23.70
C ASP A 109 -7.81 -27.86 -23.81
N VAL A 110 -6.64 -28.22 -24.32
CA VAL A 110 -5.50 -27.30 -24.43
C VAL A 110 -5.80 -26.06 -25.30
N SER A 111 -6.71 -26.18 -26.26
CA SER A 111 -7.09 -25.06 -27.14
C SER A 111 -7.93 -24.02 -26.39
N ASP A 112 -8.68 -24.41 -25.36
CA ASP A 112 -9.42 -23.49 -24.50
C ASP A 112 -8.52 -22.57 -23.69
N LEU A 113 -7.22 -22.89 -23.53
CA LEU A 113 -6.26 -22.02 -22.86
C LEU A 113 -5.99 -20.72 -23.64
N ASN A 114 -6.50 -20.58 -24.87
CA ASN A 114 -6.53 -19.29 -25.55
C ASN A 114 -7.56 -18.31 -24.94
N LYS A 115 -8.47 -18.81 -24.10
CA LYS A 115 -9.42 -18.00 -23.34
C LYS A 115 -8.78 -17.60 -22.00
N PRO A 116 -8.75 -16.30 -21.66
CA PRO A 116 -8.07 -15.80 -20.47
C PRO A 116 -8.47 -16.51 -19.16
N LEU A 117 -9.77 -16.76 -18.93
CA LEU A 117 -10.22 -17.38 -17.68
C LEU A 117 -9.76 -18.84 -17.54
N TYR A 118 -9.75 -19.60 -18.63
CA TYR A 118 -9.32 -21.00 -18.64
C TYR A 118 -7.81 -21.10 -18.43
N CYS A 119 -7.05 -20.23 -19.10
CA CYS A 119 -5.62 -20.07 -18.88
C CYS A 119 -5.29 -19.73 -17.41
N ALA A 120 -6.01 -18.78 -16.81
CA ALA A 120 -5.85 -18.41 -15.40
C ALA A 120 -6.15 -19.60 -14.45
N LEU A 121 -7.24 -20.34 -14.69
CA LEU A 121 -7.59 -21.52 -13.90
C LEU A 121 -6.53 -22.62 -14.01
N ALA A 122 -6.03 -22.89 -15.22
CA ALA A 122 -4.98 -23.88 -15.43
C ALA A 122 -3.71 -23.51 -14.66
N ALA A 123 -3.29 -22.24 -14.73
CA ALA A 123 -2.17 -21.72 -13.95
C ALA A 123 -2.40 -21.90 -12.44
N ARG A 124 -3.61 -21.59 -11.94
CA ARG A 124 -3.94 -21.77 -10.52
C ARG A 124 -3.86 -23.21 -10.06
N ILE A 125 -4.37 -24.15 -10.85
CA ILE A 125 -4.35 -25.56 -10.51
C ILE A 125 -2.90 -26.08 -10.47
N LEU A 126 -2.04 -25.63 -11.40
CA LEU A 126 -0.61 -25.97 -11.37
C LEU A 126 0.05 -25.53 -10.06
N PHE A 127 -0.17 -24.28 -9.63
CA PHE A 127 0.38 -23.79 -8.37
C PHE A 127 -0.18 -24.52 -7.17
N ALA A 128 -1.50 -24.77 -7.14
CA ALA A 128 -2.14 -25.48 -6.05
C ALA A 128 -1.62 -26.93 -5.90
N ALA A 129 -1.20 -27.57 -7.00
CA ALA A 129 -0.57 -28.88 -6.98
C ALA A 129 0.86 -28.85 -6.42
N CYS A 130 1.54 -27.70 -6.54
CA CYS A 130 2.91 -27.55 -6.04
C CYS A 130 2.96 -27.17 -4.56
N GLN A 131 2.15 -26.19 -4.15
CA GLN A 131 2.08 -25.73 -2.77
C GLN A 131 0.68 -25.19 -2.46
N THR A 132 0.13 -25.59 -1.30
CA THR A 132 -1.22 -25.20 -0.88
C THR A 132 -1.32 -23.76 -0.42
N ASP A 133 -0.29 -23.27 0.29
CA ASP A 133 -0.24 -21.92 0.84
C ASP A 133 0.83 -21.10 0.10
N LEU A 134 0.44 -19.98 -0.51
CA LEU A 134 1.37 -19.19 -1.29
C LEU A 134 2.19 -18.26 -0.41
N PRO A 135 3.52 -18.19 -0.61
CA PRO A 135 4.37 -17.35 0.21
C PRO A 135 4.10 -15.86 -0.04
N LEU A 136 4.24 -15.05 1.01
CA LEU A 136 4.06 -13.60 0.92
C LEU A 136 5.31 -12.86 0.42
N SER A 137 6.51 -13.38 0.73
CA SER A 137 7.76 -12.71 0.34
C SER A 137 8.06 -12.90 -1.15
N LEU A 138 8.66 -11.88 -1.76
CA LEU A 138 8.99 -11.90 -3.18
C LEU A 138 9.96 -13.03 -3.53
N ASP A 139 10.99 -13.26 -2.70
CA ASP A 139 11.99 -14.30 -2.92
C ASP A 139 11.39 -15.71 -2.90
N LEU A 140 10.48 -15.98 -1.96
CA LEU A 140 9.83 -17.28 -1.88
C LEU A 140 8.81 -17.47 -3.01
N GLN A 141 8.16 -16.39 -3.47
CA GLN A 141 7.33 -16.46 -4.67
C GLN A 141 8.16 -16.72 -5.93
N ALA A 142 9.34 -16.11 -6.03
CA ALA A 142 10.26 -16.33 -7.14
C ALA A 142 10.76 -17.79 -7.15
N ASP A 143 11.10 -18.34 -5.98
CA ASP A 143 11.50 -19.75 -5.82
C ASP A 143 10.36 -20.71 -6.21
N LEU A 144 9.15 -20.43 -5.72
CA LEU A 144 7.97 -21.20 -6.08
C LEU A 144 7.71 -21.17 -7.59
N TRP A 145 7.73 -19.99 -8.21
CA TRP A 145 7.55 -19.86 -9.65
C TRP A 145 8.66 -20.59 -10.43
N ALA A 146 9.92 -20.45 -10.02
CA ALA A 146 11.07 -21.10 -10.66
C ALA A 146 11.12 -22.62 -10.47
N THR A 147 10.44 -23.14 -9.44
CA THR A 147 10.37 -24.59 -9.17
C THR A 147 9.14 -25.23 -9.80
N CYS A 148 7.99 -24.58 -9.72
CA CYS A 148 6.70 -25.16 -10.07
C CYS A 148 6.22 -24.81 -11.49
N TYR A 149 6.74 -23.72 -12.06
CA TYR A 149 6.22 -23.11 -13.28
C TYR A 149 7.30 -23.01 -14.36
N ASN A 150 8.39 -22.30 -14.05
CA ASN A 150 9.60 -22.05 -14.86
C ASN A 150 9.48 -22.24 -16.37
N THR A 151 8.65 -21.41 -16.96
CA THR A 151 8.55 -21.23 -18.42
C THR A 151 9.74 -20.41 -18.97
N GLN A 152 10.37 -19.56 -18.15
CA GLN A 152 11.36 -18.57 -18.58
C GLN A 152 12.46 -18.29 -17.53
N GLY A 153 13.70 -18.74 -17.73
CA GLY A 153 14.85 -18.23 -16.95
C GLY A 153 14.99 -18.80 -15.53
N ASN A 154 15.12 -17.94 -14.52
CA ASN A 154 15.38 -18.30 -13.12
C ASN A 154 14.73 -17.34 -12.12
N MET A 155 14.93 -17.54 -10.80
CA MET A 155 14.35 -16.69 -9.75
C MET A 155 14.62 -15.19 -9.95
N GLN A 156 15.82 -14.82 -10.42
CA GLN A 156 16.17 -13.41 -10.64
C GLN A 156 15.34 -12.81 -11.78
N THR A 157 15.03 -13.59 -12.82
CA THR A 157 14.14 -13.15 -13.91
C THR A 157 12.76 -12.77 -13.38
N TYR A 158 12.21 -13.56 -12.46
CA TYR A 158 10.94 -13.25 -11.80
C TYR A 158 11.06 -11.98 -10.95
N ILE A 159 12.09 -11.89 -10.11
CA ILE A 159 12.32 -10.75 -9.21
C ILE A 159 12.44 -9.45 -10.03
N ASP A 160 13.26 -9.44 -11.08
CA ASP A 160 13.47 -8.27 -11.92
C ASP A 160 12.18 -7.83 -12.62
N ALA A 161 11.42 -8.77 -13.20
CA ALA A 161 10.16 -8.47 -13.86
C ALA A 161 9.07 -8.00 -12.88
N VAL A 162 8.99 -8.58 -11.69
CA VAL A 162 8.06 -8.11 -10.64
C VAL A 162 8.49 -6.76 -10.10
N ASN A 163 9.79 -6.51 -9.93
CA ASN A 163 10.30 -5.20 -9.54
C ASN A 163 9.98 -4.13 -10.60
N GLU A 164 10.05 -4.48 -11.90
CA GLU A 164 9.59 -3.60 -12.98
C GLU A 164 8.09 -3.31 -12.88
N LEU A 165 7.27 -4.34 -12.67
CA LEU A 165 5.82 -4.19 -12.50
C LEU A 165 5.49 -3.32 -11.29
N GLU A 166 6.16 -3.54 -10.17
CA GLU A 166 5.92 -2.82 -8.91
C GLU A 166 6.63 -1.48 -8.86
N GLN A 167 7.46 -1.16 -9.86
CA GLN A 167 8.33 0.00 -9.92
C GLN A 167 9.21 0.14 -8.68
N GLU A 168 9.75 -0.99 -8.20
CA GLU A 168 10.52 -1.13 -6.96
C GLU A 168 11.88 -0.38 -6.98
N SER A 169 12.26 0.29 -8.07
CA SER A 169 13.65 0.73 -8.24
C SER A 169 13.98 2.16 -7.79
N GLU A 170 13.02 3.01 -7.40
CA GLU A 170 13.32 4.35 -6.86
C GLU A 170 12.21 4.83 -5.90
N CYS A 171 12.59 5.51 -4.81
CA CYS A 171 11.67 6.12 -3.85
C CYS A 171 10.86 7.28 -4.48
N LYS A 172 9.89 6.95 -5.34
CA LYS A 172 9.07 7.92 -6.08
C LYS A 172 7.89 8.42 -5.27
N ILE A 173 8.05 8.61 -3.96
CA ILE A 173 7.03 9.27 -3.15
C ILE A 173 7.23 10.80 -3.20
N PRO A 174 6.18 11.61 -2.99
CA PRO A 174 6.30 13.07 -2.93
C PRO A 174 7.33 13.56 -1.89
N GLY A 175 7.52 12.81 -0.80
CA GLY A 175 8.51 13.02 0.26
C GLY A 175 8.05 12.46 1.60
N MET A 176 8.92 12.46 2.63
CA MET A 176 8.58 12.04 4.00
C MET A 176 9.17 12.97 5.07
N ASP A 177 8.62 12.98 6.27
CA ASP A 177 9.24 13.62 7.43
C ASP A 177 9.92 12.53 8.26
N MET A 178 11.25 12.57 8.35
CA MET A 178 12.04 11.55 9.03
C MET A 178 12.78 12.16 10.21
N VAL A 179 12.66 11.55 11.39
CA VAL A 179 13.37 11.95 12.60
C VAL A 179 14.21 10.78 13.09
N PHE A 180 15.52 11.00 13.22
CA PHE A 180 16.41 10.06 13.90
C PHE A 180 16.46 10.35 15.39
N VAL A 181 16.27 9.32 16.20
CA VAL A 181 16.34 9.35 17.67
C VAL A 181 17.55 8.51 18.08
N LEU A 182 18.65 9.20 18.40
CA LEU A 182 19.97 8.59 18.57
C LEU A 182 20.31 8.45 20.05
N ASP A 183 20.57 7.21 20.46
CA ASP A 183 21.11 6.93 21.79
C ASP A 183 22.54 7.46 21.89
N GLY A 184 22.73 8.43 22.78
CA GLY A 184 24.01 9.01 23.19
C GLY A 184 24.34 8.67 24.65
N SER A 185 23.79 7.57 25.18
CA SER A 185 24.08 7.10 26.53
C SER A 185 25.50 6.54 26.65
N GLY A 186 25.94 6.35 27.89
CA GLY A 186 27.30 5.89 28.20
C GLY A 186 27.62 4.46 27.75
N SER A 187 26.62 3.61 27.48
CA SER A 187 26.82 2.24 26.97
C SER A 187 27.36 2.25 25.54
N VAL A 188 26.90 3.21 24.73
CA VAL A 188 27.29 3.37 23.32
C VAL A 188 28.80 3.58 23.23
N GLY A 189 29.32 4.58 23.95
CA GLY A 189 30.72 4.99 23.85
C GLY A 189 31.01 5.82 22.59
N ALA A 190 32.03 6.68 22.68
CA ALA A 190 32.31 7.69 21.67
C ALA A 190 32.62 7.11 20.27
N ASP A 191 33.44 6.04 20.19
CA ASP A 191 33.84 5.44 18.92
C ASP A 191 32.63 4.81 18.18
N ASN A 192 31.74 4.16 18.92
CA ASN A 192 30.51 3.60 18.36
C ASN A 192 29.53 4.70 17.95
N PHE A 193 29.47 5.81 18.69
CA PHE A 193 28.61 6.94 18.34
C PHE A 193 29.05 7.62 17.03
N GLU A 194 30.35 7.68 16.73
CA GLU A 194 30.80 8.07 15.38
C GLU A 194 30.29 7.11 14.31
N THR A 195 30.23 5.81 14.60
CA THR A 195 29.65 4.83 13.65
C THR A 195 28.13 5.02 13.50
N VAL A 196 27.41 5.43 14.56
CA VAL A 196 26.00 5.85 14.46
C VAL A 196 25.85 7.05 13.53
N LYS A 197 26.72 8.05 13.65
CA LYS A 197 26.71 9.24 12.76
C LYS A 197 26.98 8.85 11.31
N ASP A 198 27.93 7.95 11.06
CA ASP A 198 28.21 7.43 9.72
C ASP A 198 27.02 6.66 9.15
N PHE A 199 26.36 5.84 9.98
CA PHE A 199 25.13 5.14 9.60
C PHE A 199 24.01 6.11 9.21
N VAL A 200 23.70 7.10 10.07
CA VAL A 200 22.66 8.09 9.79
C VAL A 200 22.98 8.86 8.51
N SER A 201 24.24 9.26 8.34
CA SER A 201 24.75 9.89 7.11
C SER A 201 24.51 9.02 5.87
N SER A 202 24.77 7.71 5.97
CA SER A 202 24.57 6.75 4.87
C SER A 202 23.10 6.58 4.49
N VAL A 203 22.19 6.58 5.48
CA VAL A 203 20.74 6.52 5.25
C VAL A 203 20.27 7.81 4.59
N VAL A 204 20.67 8.98 5.10
CA VAL A 204 20.32 10.28 4.51
C VAL A 204 20.80 10.41 3.06
N ASP A 205 21.93 9.79 2.70
CA ASP A 205 22.44 9.83 1.33
C ASP A 205 21.55 9.08 0.32
N ALA A 206 20.74 8.12 0.77
CA ALA A 206 19.78 7.42 -0.08
C ALA A 206 18.56 8.26 -0.50
N PHE A 207 18.26 9.35 0.22
CA PHE A 207 17.05 10.13 -0.01
C PHE A 207 17.30 11.45 -0.76
N GLU A 208 16.27 11.91 -1.47
CA GLU A 208 16.20 13.29 -1.97
C GLU A 208 15.79 14.23 -0.83
N ILE A 209 16.74 15.02 -0.34
CA ILE A 209 16.50 15.97 0.77
C ILE A 209 16.04 17.32 0.23
N GLY A 210 14.94 17.83 0.79
CA GLY A 210 14.42 19.15 0.42
C GLY A 210 13.12 19.49 1.13
N GLN A 211 12.76 20.78 1.16
CA GLN A 211 11.57 21.26 1.87
C GLN A 211 10.26 20.66 1.34
N SER A 212 10.18 20.34 0.06
CA SER A 212 9.03 19.66 -0.55
C SER A 212 9.28 18.17 -0.82
N ARG A 213 10.40 17.62 -0.32
CA ARG A 213 10.83 16.23 -0.48
C ARG A 213 10.95 15.57 0.89
N THR A 214 12.06 14.87 1.16
CA THR A 214 12.34 14.34 2.49
C THR A 214 12.93 15.44 3.39
N ARG A 215 12.33 15.60 4.56
CA ARG A 215 12.80 16.47 5.66
C ARG A 215 13.42 15.61 6.74
N ILE A 216 14.57 16.03 7.26
CA ILE A 216 15.33 15.28 8.28
C ILE A 216 15.41 16.10 9.56
N GLY A 217 15.05 15.49 10.68
CA GLY A 217 15.35 15.98 12.02
C GLY A 217 16.21 14.98 12.77
N VAL A 218 17.01 15.44 13.73
CA VAL A 218 17.81 14.58 14.58
C VAL A 218 17.68 15.03 16.03
N VAL A 219 17.38 14.07 16.89
CA VAL A 219 17.40 14.22 18.34
C VAL A 219 18.34 13.17 18.92
N GLN A 220 19.20 13.60 19.83
CA GLN A 220 20.06 12.73 20.61
C GLN A 220 19.50 12.62 22.03
N TYR A 221 19.62 11.46 22.67
CA TYR A 221 19.15 11.29 24.05
C TYR A 221 20.12 10.48 24.91
N SER A 222 20.07 10.75 26.21
CA SER A 222 20.70 9.96 27.28
C SER A 222 19.80 10.05 28.52
N ASN A 223 20.29 10.57 29.65
CA ASN A 223 19.42 11.08 30.73
C ASN A 223 18.92 12.50 30.46
N GLU A 224 19.37 13.12 29.36
CA GLU A 224 18.92 14.39 28.82
C GLU A 224 18.48 14.21 27.36
N ILE A 225 17.66 15.12 26.85
CA ILE A 225 17.24 15.12 25.44
C ILE A 225 17.83 16.37 24.79
N GLN A 226 18.60 16.17 23.72
CA GLN A 226 19.21 17.23 22.94
C GLN A 226 18.63 17.22 21.52
N ASN A 227 17.96 18.31 21.16
CA ASN A 227 17.56 18.55 19.79
C ASN A 227 18.78 19.00 19.00
N GLU A 228 19.27 18.17 18.08
CA GLU A 228 20.41 18.55 17.24
C GLU A 228 19.95 19.47 16.11
N PHE A 229 18.84 19.13 15.44
CA PHE A 229 18.16 20.02 14.51
C PHE A 229 16.75 19.55 14.15
N ASN A 230 15.89 20.51 13.78
CA ASN A 230 14.49 20.29 13.39
C ASN A 230 14.32 19.96 11.89
N LEU A 231 13.16 19.42 11.51
CA LEU A 231 12.84 18.95 10.14
C LEU A 231 13.07 19.99 9.03
N THR A 232 12.91 21.28 9.34
CA THR A 232 13.05 22.37 8.36
C THR A 232 14.34 23.18 8.49
N GLU A 233 15.24 22.79 9.40
CA GLU A 233 16.45 23.56 9.67
C GLU A 233 17.43 23.55 8.49
N TYR A 234 17.58 22.40 7.83
CA TYR A 234 18.42 22.23 6.65
C TYR A 234 17.59 21.83 5.43
N GLY A 235 17.73 22.60 4.35
CA GLY A 235 16.94 22.44 3.13
C GLY A 235 17.59 21.60 2.03
N ASN A 236 18.80 21.08 2.25
CA ASN A 236 19.56 20.31 1.27
C ASN A 236 20.44 19.26 1.94
N LYS A 237 20.81 18.23 1.17
CA LYS A 237 21.58 17.09 1.66
C LYS A 237 22.97 17.46 2.23
N PRO A 238 23.82 18.27 1.55
CA PRO A 238 25.13 18.65 2.09
C PRO A 238 25.09 19.29 3.49
N ASP A 239 24.10 20.16 3.73
CA ASP A 239 23.98 20.82 5.03
C ASP A 239 23.54 19.84 6.13
N VAL A 240 22.61 18.93 5.82
CA VAL A 240 22.21 17.85 6.75
C VAL A 240 23.41 16.95 7.08
N GLN A 241 24.19 16.53 6.08
CA GLN A 241 25.39 15.70 6.27
C GLN A 241 26.42 16.39 7.17
N SER A 242 26.66 17.69 6.94
CA SER A 242 27.55 18.50 7.77
C SER A 242 27.03 18.61 9.22
N ALA A 243 25.72 18.82 9.40
CA ALA A 243 25.11 18.90 10.72
C ALA A 243 25.24 17.58 11.49
N ILE A 244 24.97 16.44 10.84
CA ILE A 244 25.16 15.11 11.44
C ILE A 244 26.61 14.91 11.89
N GLY A 245 27.59 15.24 11.02
CA GLY A 245 29.01 15.12 11.35
C GLY A 245 29.46 15.96 12.54
N ASN A 246 28.76 17.07 12.84
CA ASN A 246 29.07 17.97 13.94
C ASN A 246 28.34 17.64 15.26
N ILE A 247 27.47 16.62 15.27
CA ILE A 247 26.81 16.16 16.51
C ILE A 247 27.87 15.70 17.50
N THR A 248 27.78 16.22 18.72
CA THR A 248 28.67 15.87 19.83
C THR A 248 28.04 14.79 20.68
N TYR A 249 28.76 13.70 20.92
CA TYR A 249 28.33 12.58 21.75
C TYR A 249 28.00 13.03 23.18
N LEU A 250 26.78 12.70 23.63
CA LEU A 250 26.35 12.80 25.02
C LEU A 250 26.98 11.70 25.88
N GLN A 251 26.69 11.74 27.18
CA GLN A 251 26.98 10.65 28.10
C GLN A 251 25.87 10.62 29.14
N GLY A 252 25.52 9.43 29.64
CA GLY A 252 24.45 9.34 30.61
C GLY A 252 23.77 7.99 30.68
N SER A 253 22.59 7.98 31.30
CA SER A 253 21.66 6.85 31.26
C SER A 253 20.89 6.83 29.93
N THR A 254 19.95 5.90 29.78
CA THR A 254 19.24 5.64 28.50
C THR A 254 17.74 5.87 28.71
N TYR A 255 17.24 7.11 28.57
CA TYR A 255 15.82 7.44 28.72
C TYR A 255 15.05 7.39 27.39
N THR A 256 14.97 6.19 26.80
CA THR A 256 14.32 5.93 25.50
C THR A 256 12.84 6.31 25.50
N GLY A 257 12.12 6.05 26.58
CA GLY A 257 10.70 6.42 26.71
C GLY A 257 10.49 7.93 26.69
N ALA A 258 11.40 8.71 27.28
CA ALA A 258 11.39 10.16 27.21
C ALA A 258 11.72 10.66 25.78
N ALA A 259 12.67 10.03 25.11
CA ALA A 259 13.04 10.35 23.73
C ALA A 259 11.87 10.12 22.75
N LEU A 260 11.11 9.03 22.91
CA LEU A 260 9.90 8.75 22.13
C LEU A 260 8.80 9.81 22.32
N ARG A 261 8.61 10.28 23.56
CA ARG A 261 7.68 11.38 23.84
C ARG A 261 8.13 12.66 23.14
N TYR A 262 9.42 12.99 23.23
CA TYR A 262 9.96 14.18 22.58
C TYR A 262 9.82 14.12 21.05
N MET A 263 10.13 12.97 20.45
CA MET A 263 9.93 12.74 19.02
C MET A 263 8.47 13.01 18.62
N THR A 264 7.52 12.45 19.38
CA THR A 264 6.08 12.54 19.10
C THR A 264 5.56 13.96 19.27
N ASP A 265 5.85 14.59 20.42
CA ASP A 265 5.23 15.83 20.86
C ASP A 265 5.96 17.08 20.32
N VAL A 266 7.26 16.96 20.04
CA VAL A 266 8.12 18.08 19.64
C VAL A 266 8.66 17.89 18.23
N SER A 267 9.41 16.81 17.95
CA SER A 267 10.07 16.67 16.64
C SER A 267 9.09 16.55 15.47
N PHE A 268 7.91 15.95 15.70
CA PHE A 268 6.82 15.85 14.71
C PHE A 268 5.74 16.93 14.85
N SER A 269 6.02 18.03 15.56
CA SER A 269 5.14 19.18 15.67
C SER A 269 5.19 20.07 14.42
N LEU A 270 4.16 20.90 14.22
CA LEU A 270 4.14 21.87 13.11
C LEU A 270 5.24 22.93 13.26
N GLU A 271 5.55 23.31 14.50
CA GLU A 271 6.60 24.27 14.85
C GLU A 271 8.01 23.73 14.55
N ALA A 272 8.22 22.41 14.76
CA ALA A 272 9.46 21.72 14.36
C ALA A 272 9.52 21.42 12.87
N GLY A 273 8.47 21.75 12.10
CA GLY A 273 8.47 21.67 10.65
C GLY A 273 7.89 20.37 10.09
N ALA A 274 7.16 19.58 10.88
CA ALA A 274 6.38 18.47 10.34
C ALA A 274 5.24 18.96 9.46
N ARG A 275 4.91 18.20 8.43
CA ARG A 275 3.83 18.52 7.51
C ARG A 275 2.47 18.13 8.12
N PRO A 276 1.43 18.96 7.89
CA PRO A 276 0.11 18.74 8.45
C PRO A 276 -0.59 17.54 7.80
N ALA A 277 -1.58 16.98 8.51
CA ALA A 277 -2.30 15.77 8.11
C ALA A 277 -2.94 15.86 6.71
N TYR A 278 -3.47 17.02 6.31
CA TYR A 278 -4.04 17.21 4.97
C TYR A 278 -3.03 17.03 3.82
N GLN A 279 -1.72 17.05 4.05
CA GLN A 279 -0.73 16.73 3.01
C GLN A 279 -0.45 15.22 2.91
N ALA A 280 -0.89 14.46 3.91
CA ALA A 280 -0.70 13.01 4.03
C ALA A 280 0.72 12.55 3.71
N ILE A 281 1.68 13.18 4.39
CA ILE A 281 3.09 12.84 4.29
C ILE A 281 3.43 11.80 5.36
N PRO A 282 4.13 10.70 5.02
CA PRO A 282 4.58 9.73 6.01
C PRO A 282 5.50 10.37 7.04
N LYS A 283 5.24 10.08 8.31
CA LYS A 283 6.09 10.44 9.45
C LYS A 283 6.85 9.19 9.89
N VAL A 284 8.18 9.25 9.85
CA VAL A 284 9.06 8.09 10.09
C VAL A 284 10.02 8.40 11.22
N GLY A 285 9.90 7.67 12.33
CA GLY A 285 10.86 7.73 13.44
C GLY A 285 11.87 6.59 13.31
N ILE A 286 13.17 6.88 13.40
CA ILE A 286 14.22 5.85 13.41
C ILE A 286 14.94 5.93 14.75
N VAL A 287 14.67 4.97 15.64
CA VAL A 287 15.27 4.87 16.96
C VAL A 287 16.49 3.96 16.88
N VAL A 288 17.66 4.48 17.23
CA VAL A 288 18.91 3.72 17.30
C VAL A 288 19.33 3.63 18.76
N THR A 289 19.49 2.41 19.28
CA THR A 289 19.89 2.16 20.67
C THR A 289 20.82 0.94 20.79
N ASP A 290 21.67 0.93 21.82
CA ASP A 290 22.62 -0.14 22.08
C ASP A 290 22.39 -0.88 23.42
N GLY A 291 21.39 -0.45 24.20
CA GLY A 291 21.19 -0.91 25.56
C GLY A 291 19.71 -0.95 25.98
N GLU A 292 19.48 -1.41 27.21
CA GLU A 292 18.15 -1.44 27.83
C GLU A 292 17.76 -0.04 28.30
N ALA A 293 16.53 0.40 27.99
CA ALA A 293 16.00 1.63 28.55
C ALA A 293 15.92 1.57 30.07
N THR A 294 16.16 2.72 30.67
CA THR A 294 16.05 2.92 32.13
C THR A 294 14.71 3.53 32.53
N ASP A 295 13.79 3.73 31.57
CA ASP A 295 12.43 4.19 31.74
C ASP A 295 11.42 3.35 30.92
N ASN A 296 10.12 3.62 31.06
CA ASN A 296 9.09 2.86 30.35
C ASN A 296 8.95 3.32 28.88
N VAL A 297 9.17 2.40 27.94
CA VAL A 297 9.07 2.67 26.50
C VAL A 297 7.68 2.42 25.90
N ARG A 298 6.92 1.46 26.44
CA ARG A 298 5.64 1.02 25.84
C ARG A 298 4.63 2.14 25.68
N GLY A 299 4.30 2.84 26.78
CA GLY A 299 3.29 3.90 26.72
C GLY A 299 3.67 5.06 25.77
N PRO A 300 4.94 5.51 25.75
CA PRO A 300 5.44 6.44 24.74
C PRO A 300 5.38 5.92 23.30
N ALA A 301 5.74 4.66 23.06
CA ALA A 301 5.71 4.06 21.74
C ALA A 301 4.27 3.93 21.20
N ASP A 302 3.35 3.42 22.03
CA ASP A 302 1.92 3.32 21.70
C ASP A 302 1.38 4.70 21.27
N ARG A 303 1.76 5.78 21.97
CA ARG A 303 1.37 7.15 21.58
C ARG A 303 1.99 7.62 20.27
N ALA A 304 3.24 7.26 19.99
CA ALA A 304 3.87 7.59 18.71
C ALA A 304 3.12 6.91 17.54
N HIS A 305 2.76 5.63 17.72
CA HIS A 305 1.99 4.87 16.73
C HIS A 305 0.58 5.44 16.56
N GLU A 306 -0.11 5.78 17.65
CA GLU A 306 -1.42 6.45 17.62
C GLU A 306 -1.38 7.82 16.95
N ALA A 307 -0.27 8.55 17.07
CA ALA A 307 -0.03 9.82 16.37
C ALA A 307 0.32 9.64 14.88
N GLY A 308 0.34 8.38 14.40
CA GLY A 308 0.58 8.04 13.00
C GLY A 308 2.06 8.11 12.58
N ILE A 309 2.98 7.93 13.53
CA ILE A 309 4.41 7.85 13.25
C ILE A 309 4.78 6.38 13.06
N ASN A 310 5.35 6.04 11.90
CA ASN A 310 5.92 4.72 11.63
C ASN A 310 7.32 4.67 12.25
N VAL A 311 7.47 3.88 13.32
CA VAL A 311 8.70 3.81 14.11
C VAL A 311 9.50 2.57 13.73
N PHE A 312 10.75 2.76 13.34
CA PHE A 312 11.75 1.71 13.15
C PHE A 312 12.67 1.69 14.37
N ALA A 313 12.92 0.50 14.93
CA ALA A 313 13.80 0.31 16.07
C ALA A 313 15.04 -0.48 15.65
N ILE A 314 16.21 0.09 15.88
CA ILE A 314 17.51 -0.46 15.51
C ILE A 314 18.29 -0.70 16.79
N GLY A 315 18.43 -1.97 17.15
CA GLY A 315 19.26 -2.42 18.26
C GLY A 315 20.63 -2.85 17.79
N ILE A 316 21.67 -2.35 18.45
CA ILE A 316 23.05 -2.66 18.11
C ILE A 316 23.78 -3.23 19.33
N GLY A 317 24.29 -4.45 19.23
CA GLY A 317 24.98 -5.11 20.35
C GLY A 317 24.06 -5.51 21.51
N GLY A 318 24.12 -4.80 22.64
CA GLY A 318 23.54 -5.19 23.93
C GLY A 318 22.05 -4.89 24.14
N TYR A 319 21.27 -4.81 23.06
CA TYR A 319 19.85 -4.42 23.09
C TYR A 319 18.92 -5.48 23.69
N ASP A 320 17.79 -5.07 24.28
CA ASP A 320 16.66 -5.97 24.56
C ASP A 320 15.69 -6.00 23.37
N ARG A 321 15.63 -7.15 22.70
CA ARG A 321 14.72 -7.36 21.57
C ARG A 321 13.24 -7.15 21.93
N ARG A 322 12.82 -7.45 23.17
CA ARG A 322 11.43 -7.20 23.59
C ARG A 322 11.13 -5.73 23.71
N GLU A 323 12.14 -4.92 24.01
CA GLU A 323 12.02 -3.48 24.06
C GLU A 323 11.94 -2.90 22.64
N LEU A 324 12.79 -3.36 21.72
CA LEU A 324 12.72 -2.95 20.31
C LEU A 324 11.35 -3.24 19.70
N ASN A 325 10.78 -4.41 19.98
CA ASN A 325 9.44 -4.76 19.52
C ASN A 325 8.34 -3.89 20.14
N GLN A 326 8.55 -3.32 21.33
CA GLN A 326 7.61 -2.35 21.91
C GLN A 326 7.74 -0.97 21.27
N ILE A 327 8.96 -0.61 20.85
CA ILE A 327 9.26 0.70 20.24
C ILE A 327 8.77 0.75 18.79
N ALA A 328 9.04 -0.30 18.03
CA ALA A 328 8.76 -0.37 16.61
C ALA A 328 7.26 -0.44 16.30
N THR A 329 6.86 0.08 15.15
CA THR A 329 5.52 -0.12 14.60
C THR A 329 5.37 -1.53 14.06
N ASP A 330 4.21 -2.16 14.26
CA ASP A 330 3.97 -3.49 13.73
C ASP A 330 3.94 -3.52 12.18
N PRO A 331 4.44 -4.59 11.54
CA PRO A 331 4.98 -5.79 12.15
C PRO A 331 6.48 -5.67 12.49
N ASP A 332 6.89 -6.30 13.60
CA ASP A 332 8.29 -6.40 14.04
C ASP A 332 9.26 -6.85 12.94
N ALA A 333 8.84 -7.80 12.09
CA ALA A 333 9.68 -8.35 11.02
C ALA A 333 10.16 -7.30 10.01
N THR A 334 9.44 -6.18 9.87
CA THR A 334 9.81 -5.09 8.96
C THR A 334 10.35 -3.86 9.67
N HIS A 335 10.06 -3.67 10.97
CA HIS A 335 10.40 -2.44 11.68
C HIS A 335 11.47 -2.62 12.77
N VAL A 336 11.83 -3.86 13.12
CA VAL A 336 12.90 -4.16 14.07
C VAL A 336 14.13 -4.65 13.33
N PHE A 337 15.24 -3.94 13.52
CA PHE A 337 16.56 -4.32 13.06
C PHE A 337 17.47 -4.59 14.25
N ALA A 338 18.13 -5.73 14.21
CA ALA A 338 18.94 -6.23 15.30
C ALA A 338 20.28 -6.67 14.70
N VAL A 339 21.37 -6.00 15.10
CA VAL A 339 22.72 -6.29 14.59
C VAL A 339 23.72 -6.41 15.72
N ASP A 340 24.74 -7.25 15.53
CA ASP A 340 25.73 -7.56 16.57
C ASP A 340 26.72 -6.42 16.80
N ASN A 341 26.94 -5.57 15.79
CA ASN A 341 27.82 -4.41 15.88
C ASN A 341 27.48 -3.37 14.79
N PHE A 342 28.04 -2.17 14.95
CA PHE A 342 27.80 -1.04 14.05
C PHE A 342 28.42 -1.20 12.65
N ALA A 343 29.09 -2.32 12.32
CA ALA A 343 29.62 -2.55 10.97
C ALA A 343 28.59 -3.16 10.00
N ALA A 344 27.41 -3.60 10.50
CA ALA A 344 26.34 -4.19 9.68
C ALA A 344 25.37 -3.15 9.08
N THR A 345 25.83 -1.92 8.89
CA THR A 345 25.00 -0.74 8.56
C THR A 345 24.50 -0.73 7.13
N ASP A 346 25.22 -1.32 6.18
CA ASP A 346 24.84 -1.30 4.75
C ASP A 346 23.54 -2.06 4.49
N TYR A 347 23.36 -3.24 5.11
CA TYR A 347 22.11 -4.01 4.99
C TYR A 347 20.93 -3.26 5.61
N ILE A 348 21.12 -2.64 6.78
CA ILE A 348 20.06 -1.88 7.45
C ILE A 348 19.68 -0.65 6.61
N LYS A 349 20.67 0.03 6.03
CA LYS A 349 20.46 1.17 5.14
C LYS A 349 19.54 0.80 3.99
N ASP A 350 19.88 -0.24 3.23
CA ASP A 350 19.10 -0.62 2.04
C ASP A 350 17.68 -1.10 2.42
N ALA A 351 17.55 -1.79 3.57
CA ALA A 351 16.26 -2.19 4.09
C ALA A 351 15.41 -0.99 4.55
N LEU A 352 16.00 0.00 5.21
CA LEU A 352 15.31 1.23 5.62
C LEU A 352 14.89 2.06 4.43
N GLU A 353 15.76 2.23 3.43
CA GLU A 353 15.41 2.91 2.18
C GLU A 353 14.17 2.27 1.54
N GLY A 354 14.21 0.95 1.31
CA GLY A 354 13.10 0.25 0.67
C GLY A 354 11.80 0.24 1.47
N ARG A 355 11.87 0.21 2.82
CA ARG A 355 10.70 0.13 3.70
C ARG A 355 10.10 1.49 4.00
N THR A 356 10.90 2.47 4.43
CA THR A 356 10.43 3.81 4.78
C THR A 356 9.73 4.53 3.61
N CYS A 357 10.20 4.31 2.38
CA CYS A 357 9.57 4.84 1.17
C CYS A 357 8.17 4.28 0.88
N LYS A 358 7.82 3.14 1.47
CA LYS A 358 6.54 2.46 1.27
C LYS A 358 5.61 2.60 2.47
N GLU A 359 6.04 3.35 3.49
CA GLU A 359 5.24 3.58 4.69
C GLU A 359 4.03 4.43 4.36
N PRO A 360 2.80 3.95 4.67
CA PRO A 360 1.60 4.73 4.45
C PRO A 360 1.53 5.89 5.44
N ALA A 361 1.07 7.05 4.96
CA ALA A 361 0.70 8.16 5.83
C ALA A 361 -0.69 7.89 6.44
N PRO A 362 -0.82 7.86 7.77
CA PRO A 362 -2.12 7.71 8.41
C PRO A 362 -2.97 8.95 8.21
N VAL A 363 -4.20 8.76 7.73
CA VAL A 363 -5.15 9.83 7.46
C VAL A 363 -6.40 9.62 8.32
N PRO A 364 -6.74 10.59 9.20
CA PRO A 364 -7.99 10.54 9.94
C PRO A 364 -9.19 10.55 9.00
N VAL A 365 -10.22 9.76 9.32
CA VAL A 365 -11.47 9.77 8.56
C VAL A 365 -12.10 11.17 8.64
N GLY A 366 -12.52 11.71 7.50
CA GLY A 366 -13.06 13.07 7.38
C GLY A 366 -12.02 14.16 7.07
N GLU A 367 -10.72 13.86 7.13
CA GLU A 367 -9.68 14.77 6.67
C GLU A 367 -9.73 14.92 5.14
N ASN A 368 -9.54 16.15 4.64
CA ASN A 368 -9.46 16.41 3.21
C ASN A 368 -8.00 16.49 2.77
N VAL A 369 -7.48 15.38 2.27
CA VAL A 369 -6.10 15.26 1.80
C VAL A 369 -5.94 15.97 0.46
N GLN A 370 -4.93 16.82 0.34
CA GLN A 370 -4.59 17.55 -0.88
C GLN A 370 -3.16 17.24 -1.25
N GLY A 371 -2.93 16.94 -2.53
CA GLY A 371 -1.60 16.62 -3.00
C GLY A 371 -1.36 16.92 -4.46
N ASP A 372 -0.07 17.01 -4.78
CA ASP A 372 0.46 17.07 -6.14
C ASP A 372 1.26 15.77 -6.37
N LEU A 373 0.89 15.02 -7.41
CA LEU A 373 1.49 13.73 -7.76
C LEU A 373 2.05 13.78 -9.18
N PRO A 374 3.37 13.94 -9.34
CA PRO A 374 4.03 13.74 -10.61
C PRO A 374 3.77 12.34 -11.19
N GLN A 375 3.89 12.22 -12.52
CA GLN A 375 3.69 10.97 -13.22
C GLN A 375 4.62 9.87 -12.69
N GLY A 376 4.05 8.70 -12.40
CA GLY A 376 4.78 7.54 -11.87
C GLY A 376 5.15 7.65 -10.39
N THR A 377 4.75 8.71 -9.69
CA THR A 377 4.90 8.80 -8.23
C THR A 377 3.72 8.18 -7.51
N LEU A 378 3.99 7.60 -6.35
CA LEU A 378 3.01 6.95 -5.48
C LEU A 378 2.89 7.72 -4.17
N GLN A 379 1.68 7.83 -3.65
CA GLN A 379 1.45 8.24 -2.27
C GLN A 379 0.65 7.17 -1.57
N PHE A 380 1.24 6.59 -0.52
CA PHE A 380 0.63 5.55 0.30
C PHE A 380 -0.11 6.17 1.48
N LEU A 381 -1.32 5.71 1.72
CA LEU A 381 -2.22 6.22 2.75
C LEU A 381 -2.76 5.05 3.57
N SER A 382 -3.03 5.26 4.85
CA SER A 382 -3.77 4.32 5.68
C SER A 382 -4.92 5.01 6.39
N PHE A 383 -6.01 4.28 6.57
CA PHE A 383 -7.22 4.74 7.23
C PHE A 383 -7.62 3.70 8.27
N LYS A 384 -7.88 4.13 9.51
CA LYS A 384 -8.56 3.28 10.51
C LYS A 384 -10.05 3.37 10.26
N VAL A 385 -10.68 2.24 9.94
CA VAL A 385 -12.07 2.19 9.46
C VAL A 385 -12.88 1.16 10.24
N LYS A 386 -14.16 1.45 10.48
CA LYS A 386 -15.11 0.50 11.06
C LYS A 386 -15.92 -0.16 9.96
N ILE A 387 -16.01 -1.48 10.01
CA ILE A 387 -16.67 -2.26 8.96
C ILE A 387 -18.17 -2.01 8.94
N ARG A 388 -18.79 -1.79 10.12
CA ARG A 388 -20.25 -1.68 10.29
C ARG A 388 -20.95 -0.79 9.27
N HIS A 389 -20.40 0.39 9.00
CA HIS A 389 -21.05 1.37 8.12
C HIS A 389 -20.54 1.33 6.68
N GLY A 390 -19.39 0.69 6.43
CA GLY A 390 -18.69 0.87 5.16
C GLY A 390 -18.03 2.24 5.08
N MET A 391 -17.47 2.58 3.93
CA MET A 391 -16.68 3.80 3.77
C MET A 391 -16.89 4.43 2.40
N THR A 392 -17.05 5.75 2.37
CA THR A 392 -17.04 6.53 1.12
C THR A 392 -15.70 7.21 0.92
N PHE A 393 -15.14 7.08 -0.28
CA PHE A 393 -14.02 7.86 -0.78
C PHE A 393 -14.52 8.88 -1.80
N LYS A 394 -14.19 10.16 -1.61
CA LYS A 394 -14.54 11.27 -2.52
C LYS A 394 -13.24 11.82 -3.10
N LEU A 395 -12.91 11.38 -4.30
CA LEU A 395 -11.72 11.81 -5.01
C LEU A 395 -12.09 12.86 -6.05
N LYS A 396 -11.53 14.06 -5.90
CA LYS A 396 -11.72 15.17 -6.82
C LYS A 396 -10.39 15.52 -7.48
N MET A 397 -10.36 15.44 -8.81
CA MET A 397 -9.20 15.85 -9.60
C MET A 397 -9.32 17.32 -9.97
N ARG A 398 -8.28 18.10 -9.64
CA ARG A 398 -8.09 19.47 -10.14
C ARG A 398 -7.33 19.48 -11.46
N VAL A 399 -6.32 18.60 -11.60
CA VAL A 399 -5.49 18.45 -12.81
C VAL A 399 -5.14 16.98 -12.99
N GLY A 400 -5.17 16.51 -14.24
CA GLY A 400 -4.70 15.18 -14.64
C GLY A 400 -5.55 14.03 -14.12
N SER A 401 -4.94 12.85 -14.02
CA SER A 401 -5.57 11.60 -13.58
C SER A 401 -4.68 10.81 -12.63
N VAL A 402 -5.32 10.00 -11.79
CA VAL A 402 -4.63 9.07 -10.89
C VAL A 402 -5.20 7.66 -11.02
N ASN A 403 -4.36 6.67 -10.79
CA ASN A 403 -4.85 5.36 -10.37
C ASN A 403 -4.99 5.39 -8.84
N PHE A 404 -6.10 4.85 -8.35
CA PHE A 404 -6.37 4.70 -6.92
C PHE A 404 -6.49 3.21 -6.60
N TYR A 405 -5.60 2.72 -5.76
CA TYR A 405 -5.56 1.32 -5.34
C TYR A 405 -5.95 1.23 -3.87
N LEU A 406 -6.68 0.17 -3.50
CA LEU A 406 -7.14 -0.10 -2.15
C LEU A 406 -6.89 -1.56 -1.77
N SER A 407 -6.50 -1.77 -0.51
CA SER A 407 -6.40 -3.10 0.09
C SER A 407 -6.49 -3.05 1.61
N ILE A 408 -7.06 -4.09 2.22
CA ILE A 408 -7.03 -4.26 3.70
C ILE A 408 -5.85 -5.14 4.13
N ARG A 409 -5.18 -5.79 3.18
CA ARG A 409 -4.11 -6.77 3.45
C ARG A 409 -2.75 -6.31 2.97
N ILE A 410 -2.70 -5.57 1.86
CA ILE A 410 -1.47 -5.06 1.28
C ILE A 410 -1.28 -3.64 1.79
N ARG A 411 -0.23 -3.42 2.60
CA ARG A 411 0.09 -2.13 3.24
C ARG A 411 0.37 -1.01 2.23
N ASN A 412 0.94 -1.38 1.10
CA ASN A 412 1.40 -0.53 0.01
C ASN A 412 0.77 -0.99 -1.31
N PRO A 413 -0.57 -0.91 -1.46
CA PRO A 413 -1.21 -1.40 -2.65
C PRO A 413 -0.66 -0.64 -3.86
N ASN A 414 -0.49 -1.32 -4.99
CA ASN A 414 0.16 -0.77 -6.18
C ASN A 414 -0.46 -1.41 -7.42
N ARG A 415 0.12 -1.23 -8.60
CA ARG A 415 -0.45 -1.79 -9.84
C ARG A 415 -0.43 -3.32 -9.93
N ALA A 416 0.40 -4.00 -9.12
CA ALA A 416 0.49 -5.46 -9.03
C ALA A 416 -0.33 -6.03 -7.87
N LEU A 417 -0.42 -5.30 -6.77
CA LEU A 417 -0.99 -5.78 -5.51
C LEU A 417 -2.11 -4.84 -5.05
N TYR A 418 -3.36 -5.28 -5.18
CA TYR A 418 -4.53 -4.57 -4.66
C TYR A 418 -5.76 -5.49 -4.59
N ASP A 419 -6.72 -5.12 -3.76
CA ASP A 419 -8.04 -5.76 -3.72
C ASP A 419 -9.06 -4.98 -4.57
N PHE A 420 -8.85 -3.68 -4.73
CA PHE A 420 -9.70 -2.80 -5.53
C PHE A 420 -8.88 -1.71 -6.21
N ARG A 421 -9.23 -1.39 -7.46
CA ARG A 421 -8.57 -0.36 -8.26
C ARG A 421 -9.59 0.50 -8.97
N LEU A 422 -9.30 1.79 -9.03
CA LEU A 422 -9.99 2.75 -9.87
C LEU A 422 -9.00 3.59 -10.65
N ARG A 423 -9.47 4.12 -11.77
CA ARG A 423 -8.73 5.11 -12.55
C ARG A 423 -9.65 6.29 -12.79
N THR A 424 -9.20 7.49 -12.43
CA THR A 424 -9.95 8.71 -12.77
C THR A 424 -9.84 8.95 -14.28
N ARG A 425 -10.89 9.55 -14.86
CA ARG A 425 -10.88 9.95 -16.26
C ARG A 425 -10.51 11.44 -16.34
N PRO A 426 -9.72 11.86 -17.34
CA PRO A 426 -9.33 13.27 -17.49
C PRO A 426 -10.52 14.25 -17.50
N ASN A 427 -11.67 13.82 -18.04
CA ASN A 427 -12.89 14.65 -18.16
C ASN A 427 -13.88 14.50 -16.99
N LYS A 428 -13.55 13.71 -15.95
CA LYS A 428 -14.42 13.51 -14.78
C LYS A 428 -13.69 13.98 -13.52
N MET A 429 -13.94 15.23 -13.15
CA MET A 429 -13.27 15.91 -12.03
C MET A 429 -13.65 15.38 -10.64
N ARG A 430 -14.68 14.53 -10.51
CA ARG A 430 -15.11 13.98 -9.22
C ARG A 430 -15.55 12.52 -9.33
N LEU A 431 -15.12 11.72 -8.37
CA LEU A 431 -15.44 10.32 -8.23
C LEU A 431 -15.73 10.01 -6.75
N ASP A 432 -16.97 9.63 -6.48
CA ASP A 432 -17.41 9.22 -5.15
C ASP A 432 -17.63 7.71 -5.19
N ILE A 433 -17.03 6.98 -4.24
CA ILE A 433 -16.98 5.52 -4.20
C ILE A 433 -17.39 5.08 -2.81
N PHE A 434 -18.54 4.41 -2.71
CA PHE A 434 -18.92 3.74 -1.48
C PHE A 434 -18.48 2.27 -1.52
N ILE A 435 -17.76 1.86 -0.47
CA ILE A 435 -17.38 0.47 -0.22
C ILE A 435 -18.27 -0.05 0.89
N PRO A 436 -19.24 -0.93 0.57
CA PRO A 436 -20.19 -1.42 1.56
C PRO A 436 -19.51 -2.36 2.58
N PRO A 437 -20.12 -2.54 3.77
CA PRO A 437 -19.62 -3.48 4.80
C PRO A 437 -19.33 -4.88 4.25
N SER A 438 -20.20 -5.42 3.41
CA SER A 438 -20.02 -6.74 2.79
C SER A 438 -18.72 -6.82 1.99
N ARG A 439 -18.38 -5.76 1.25
CA ARG A 439 -17.16 -5.72 0.44
C ARG A 439 -15.91 -5.58 1.30
N LEU A 440 -15.95 -4.77 2.35
CA LEU A 440 -14.85 -4.69 3.32
C LEU A 440 -14.59 -6.05 3.99
N ARG A 441 -15.66 -6.79 4.35
CA ARG A 441 -15.52 -8.16 4.89
C ARG A 441 -14.91 -9.13 3.89
N GLU A 442 -15.28 -9.05 2.61
CA GLU A 442 -14.66 -9.89 1.58
C GLU A 442 -13.14 -9.65 1.47
N MET A 443 -12.71 -8.38 1.56
CA MET A 443 -11.31 -7.99 1.46
C MET A 443 -10.43 -8.46 2.64
N LEU A 444 -11.03 -8.76 3.81
CA LEU A 444 -10.29 -9.26 4.99
C LEU A 444 -9.67 -10.65 4.78
N GLY A 445 -10.04 -11.40 3.74
CA GLY A 445 -9.62 -12.79 3.57
C GLY A 445 -10.31 -13.74 4.55
N ARG A 446 -10.13 -15.07 4.42
CA ARG A 446 -10.87 -16.05 5.24
C ARG A 446 -10.47 -16.03 6.72
N GLU A 447 -9.19 -15.95 7.02
CA GLU A 447 -8.68 -16.03 8.41
C GLU A 447 -9.05 -14.79 9.23
N ARG A 448 -8.79 -13.59 8.69
CA ARG A 448 -9.10 -12.33 9.36
C ARG A 448 -10.62 -12.12 9.52
N ARG A 449 -11.44 -12.63 8.58
CA ARG A 449 -12.91 -12.68 8.73
C ARG A 449 -13.37 -13.48 9.94
N GLN A 450 -12.64 -14.53 10.33
CA GLN A 450 -12.97 -15.33 11.52
C GLN A 450 -12.48 -14.66 12.82
N ALA A 451 -11.43 -13.84 12.73
CA ALA A 451 -10.86 -13.12 13.87
C ALA A 451 -11.63 -11.85 14.23
N VAL A 452 -12.15 -11.12 13.24
CA VAL A 452 -13.01 -9.94 13.47
C VAL A 452 -14.40 -10.42 13.90
N VAL A 453 -14.67 -10.34 15.20
CA VAL A 453 -15.93 -10.82 15.80
C VAL A 453 -16.99 -9.71 15.89
N ASP A 454 -16.56 -8.45 15.89
CA ASP A 454 -17.43 -7.27 15.98
C ASP A 454 -17.15 -6.28 14.83
N ASP A 455 -18.20 -5.84 14.14
CA ASP A 455 -18.08 -4.85 13.06
C ASP A 455 -17.73 -3.43 13.56
N ASP A 456 -17.76 -3.20 14.88
CA ASP A 456 -17.24 -1.98 15.52
C ASP A 456 -15.70 -2.00 15.70
N GLU A 457 -15.04 -3.14 15.45
CA GLU A 457 -13.58 -3.23 15.47
C GLU A 457 -12.97 -2.41 14.33
N GLU A 458 -11.94 -1.62 14.65
CA GLU A 458 -11.21 -0.83 13.65
C GLU A 458 -10.24 -1.72 12.89
N VAL A 459 -10.32 -1.66 11.56
CA VAL A 459 -9.37 -2.30 10.65
C VAL A 459 -8.60 -1.25 9.88
N GLU A 460 -7.34 -1.55 9.55
CA GLU A 460 -6.55 -0.70 8.67
C GLU A 460 -6.88 -0.97 7.21
N LEU A 461 -7.37 0.06 6.52
CA LEU A 461 -7.54 0.09 5.08
C LEU A 461 -6.40 0.91 4.48
N TYR A 462 -5.62 0.30 3.60
CA TYR A 462 -4.52 0.94 2.90
C TYR A 462 -4.95 1.38 1.51
N ALA A 463 -4.44 2.53 1.10
CA ALA A 463 -4.65 3.08 -0.23
C ALA A 463 -3.34 3.54 -0.85
N SER A 464 -3.33 3.61 -2.18
CA SER A 464 -2.32 4.38 -2.88
C SER A 464 -2.88 5.16 -4.04
N LEU A 465 -2.30 6.33 -4.27
CA LEU A 465 -2.58 7.19 -5.42
C LEU A 465 -1.32 7.21 -6.30
N GLU A 466 -1.48 6.87 -7.57
CA GLU A 466 -0.41 6.90 -8.57
C GLU A 466 -0.70 7.97 -9.62
N GLY A 467 0.23 8.92 -9.81
CA GLY A 467 0.12 9.94 -10.84
C GLY A 467 0.22 9.36 -12.26
N VAL A 468 -0.73 9.67 -13.14
CA VAL A 468 -0.80 9.10 -14.50
C VAL A 468 -0.17 10.00 -15.55
N ASP A 469 -0.44 11.31 -15.51
CA ASP A 469 -0.10 12.24 -16.59
C ASP A 469 0.41 13.59 -16.08
N GLY A 470 1.67 13.92 -16.39
CA GLY A 470 2.28 15.18 -15.94
C GLY A 470 2.30 15.30 -14.42
N THR A 471 1.83 16.43 -13.88
CA THR A 471 1.64 16.60 -12.43
C THR A 471 0.15 16.66 -12.12
N ASN A 472 -0.31 15.69 -11.34
CA ASN A 472 -1.72 15.46 -11.03
C ASN A 472 -2.05 16.13 -9.71
N GLN A 473 -3.16 16.87 -9.66
CA GLN A 473 -3.57 17.59 -8.46
C GLN A 473 -4.91 17.05 -7.97
N PHE A 474 -4.99 16.65 -6.71
CA PHE A 474 -6.18 15.99 -6.17
C PHE A 474 -6.59 16.54 -4.79
N ASP A 475 -7.88 16.36 -4.49
CA ASP A 475 -8.48 16.41 -3.16
C ASP A 475 -9.09 15.03 -2.89
N LEU A 476 -8.75 14.40 -1.77
CA LEU A 476 -9.30 13.13 -1.31
C LEU A 476 -9.92 13.33 0.06
N GLU A 477 -11.24 13.18 0.14
CA GLU A 477 -11.99 13.18 1.39
C GLU A 477 -12.55 11.78 1.64
N THR A 478 -12.64 11.40 2.91
CA THR A 478 -13.24 10.14 3.35
C THR A 478 -14.40 10.38 4.29
N ASP A 479 -15.38 9.49 4.29
CA ASP A 479 -16.54 9.56 5.16
C ASP A 479 -16.99 8.14 5.56
N GLU A 480 -17.52 7.99 6.78
CA GLU A 480 -18.13 6.73 7.18
C GLU A 480 -19.52 6.60 6.54
N GLY A 481 -19.85 5.40 6.06
CA GLY A 481 -21.17 5.11 5.48
C GLY A 481 -21.40 5.60 4.06
N ASP A 482 -22.61 5.35 3.55
CA ASP A 482 -23.02 5.72 2.20
C ASP A 482 -23.51 7.16 2.18
N THR A 483 -22.66 8.07 1.68
CA THR A 483 -23.01 9.49 1.61
C THR A 483 -23.93 9.84 0.43
N ALA A 484 -24.25 8.88 -0.43
CA ALA A 484 -25.23 9.02 -1.50
C ALA A 484 -26.64 8.54 -1.07
N ASP A 485 -26.77 7.82 0.05
CA ASP A 485 -28.05 7.36 0.59
C ASP A 485 -28.70 8.42 1.51
N PRO A 486 -29.85 9.01 1.13
CA PRO A 486 -30.56 9.98 1.96
C PRO A 486 -30.96 9.42 3.34
N ALA A 487 -31.24 8.12 3.45
CA ALA A 487 -31.63 7.48 4.71
C ALA A 487 -30.47 7.39 5.71
N TYR A 488 -29.22 7.31 5.23
CA TYR A 488 -28.03 7.39 6.07
C TYR A 488 -27.77 8.82 6.56
N LEU A 489 -27.98 9.81 5.69
CA LEU A 489 -27.84 11.23 6.04
C LEU A 489 -28.86 11.66 7.13
N ASP A 490 -30.09 11.13 7.08
CA ASP A 490 -31.16 11.43 8.04
C ASP A 490 -31.02 10.72 9.40
N ASN A 491 -30.36 9.56 9.47
CA ASN A 491 -30.21 8.75 10.70
C ASN A 491 -28.88 8.96 11.46
N GLY A 492 -28.12 10.01 11.13
CA GLY A 492 -26.98 10.45 11.93
C GLY A 492 -25.64 10.15 11.30
N SER A 493 -25.34 10.82 10.18
CA SER A 493 -23.93 11.04 9.81
C SER A 493 -23.18 11.67 11.02
N PRO A 494 -21.93 11.26 11.30
CA PRO A 494 -21.12 11.87 12.37
C PRO A 494 -21.00 13.40 12.24
N ARG A 495 -21.13 13.94 11.02
CA ARG A 495 -21.19 15.39 10.75
C ARG A 495 -22.48 16.06 11.23
N ALA A 496 -23.63 15.39 11.22
CA ALA A 496 -24.85 15.93 11.83
C ALA A 496 -24.68 16.07 13.36
N ALA A 497 -23.95 15.14 13.99
CA ALA A 497 -23.65 15.22 15.42
C ALA A 497 -22.55 16.25 15.74
N ALA A 498 -21.45 16.29 14.98
CA ALA A 498 -20.33 17.20 15.22
C ALA A 498 -20.64 18.67 14.86
N GLY A 499 -21.39 18.91 13.77
CA GLY A 499 -21.85 20.24 13.39
C GLY A 499 -22.85 20.82 14.39
N VAL A 500 -23.74 19.98 14.93
CA VAL A 500 -24.71 20.39 15.96
C VAL A 500 -24.02 20.60 17.31
N LEU A 501 -23.07 19.76 17.73
CA LEU A 501 -22.34 19.97 18.99
C LEU A 501 -21.49 21.25 18.97
N THR A 502 -20.81 21.54 17.86
CA THR A 502 -19.97 22.73 17.73
C THR A 502 -20.83 24.00 17.73
N LEU A 503 -21.99 23.99 17.06
CA LEU A 503 -22.93 25.10 17.06
C LEU A 503 -23.58 25.31 18.44
N VAL A 504 -23.94 24.22 19.14
CA VAL A 504 -24.54 24.28 20.49
C VAL A 504 -23.52 24.77 21.53
N MET A 505 -22.25 24.37 21.44
CA MET A 505 -21.17 24.88 22.30
C MET A 505 -20.88 26.37 22.07
N LEU A 506 -20.89 26.83 20.81
CA LEU A 506 -20.72 28.25 20.46
C LEU A 506 -21.92 29.12 20.88
N LEU A 507 -23.14 28.57 20.79
CA LEU A 507 -24.35 29.24 21.27
C LEU A 507 -24.42 29.31 22.80
N LEU A 508 -23.98 28.28 23.53
CA LEU A 508 -23.96 28.29 24.99
C LEU A 508 -22.90 29.26 25.55
N THR A 509 -21.75 29.39 24.89
CA THR A 509 -20.73 30.37 25.29
C THR A 509 -21.11 31.82 24.97
N ALA A 510 -21.89 32.06 23.91
CA ALA A 510 -22.43 33.38 23.58
C ALA A 510 -23.64 33.81 24.45
N ILE A 511 -24.31 32.87 25.13
CA ILE A 511 -25.40 33.15 26.08
C ILE A 511 -24.87 33.34 27.52
N MET A 512 -23.63 32.90 27.80
CA MET A 512 -22.96 33.02 29.10
C MET A 512 -21.94 34.17 29.20
N GLN A 513 -21.77 34.98 28.15
CA GLN A 513 -21.12 36.29 28.19
C GLN A 513 -22.18 37.39 28.07
#